data_AF-A0A7S0R4Y8-F1
#
_entry.id   AF-A0A7S0R4Y8-F1
#
_cell.length_a   1.000
_cell.length_b   1.000
_cell.length_c   1.000
_cell.angle_alpha   90.00
_cell.angle_beta   90.00
_cell.angle_gamma   90.00
#
_symmetry.space_group_name_H-M   'P 1'
#
loop_
_entity.id
_entity.type
_entity.pdbx_description
1 polymer ?
#
loop_
_entity_poly.entity_id
_entity_poly.type
_entity_poly.pdbx_seq_one_letter_code
_entity_poly.pdbx_strand_id
1 'polypeptide(L)'
;HMGGHVLVDGGDAHQLYAAMHESLVPRLMSLGPVRSLRAVSPGFLTAPARHVAVAFMSVVGESHLMAWDVSVTQQALALYHSVAQRQMARLDDALARASGCYSADLRGGQVLAVFKQPQMAIRWALCTLEACLHADWPPALLESELGEEISIRGVLATAAGTRLL
;
A
#
# COMPACT_ATOMS: atom_id res chain seq x y z
N HIS A 1 11.28 15.52 -6.93
CA HIS A 1 9.90 15.51 -7.45
C HIS A 1 8.94 15.77 -6.28
N MET A 2 7.99 16.70 -6.45
CA MET A 2 7.17 17.24 -5.37
C MET A 2 5.72 16.76 -5.42
N GLY A 3 5.40 15.79 -6.29
CA GLY A 3 4.03 15.32 -6.51
C GLY A 3 3.39 15.91 -7.76
N GLY A 4 2.22 15.37 -8.10
CA GLY A 4 1.35 15.87 -9.16
C GLY A 4 0.23 16.73 -8.58
N HIS A 5 0.03 17.93 -9.11
CA HIS A 5 -0.87 18.92 -8.53
C HIS A 5 -1.72 19.65 -9.59
N VAL A 6 -2.98 19.89 -9.25
CA VAL A 6 -3.83 20.86 -9.95
C VAL A 6 -3.66 22.21 -9.23
N LEU A 7 -3.31 23.25 -9.98
CA LEU A 7 -2.98 24.57 -9.43
C LEU A 7 -4.13 25.58 -9.57
N VAL A 8 -4.99 25.39 -10.57
CA VAL A 8 -6.12 26.27 -10.90
C VAL A 8 -7.35 25.43 -11.19
N ASP A 9 -8.53 26.00 -10.96
CA ASP A 9 -9.79 25.29 -11.18
C ASP A 9 -9.98 24.98 -12.67
N GLY A 10 -10.45 23.76 -12.97
CA GLY A 10 -10.54 23.23 -14.34
C GLY A 10 -9.20 22.98 -15.07
N GLY A 11 -8.05 23.15 -14.39
CA GLY A 11 -6.72 22.95 -14.98
C GLY A 11 -6.22 21.51 -14.94
N ASP A 12 -5.20 21.23 -15.76
CA ASP A 12 -4.53 19.94 -15.80
C ASP A 12 -3.63 19.69 -14.58
N ALA A 13 -3.29 18.43 -14.35
CA ALA A 13 -2.34 18.04 -13.30
C ALA A 13 -0.89 18.23 -13.80
N HIS A 14 -0.07 18.95 -13.02
CA HIS A 14 1.33 19.21 -13.32
C HIS A 14 2.26 18.54 -12.30
N GLN A 15 3.39 18.01 -12.79
CA GLN A 15 4.46 17.52 -11.93
C GLN A 15 5.32 18.68 -11.45
N LEU A 16 5.45 18.84 -10.14
CA LEU A 16 6.18 19.96 -9.55
C LEU A 16 7.60 19.56 -9.12
N TYR A 17 8.54 20.50 -9.30
CA TYR A 17 9.92 20.38 -8.88
C TYR A 17 10.32 21.65 -8.11
N ALA A 18 11.07 21.49 -7.03
CA ALA A 18 11.57 22.60 -6.25
C ALA A 18 13.04 22.86 -6.59
N ALA A 19 13.36 24.09 -6.99
CA ALA A 19 14.73 24.58 -7.10
C ALA A 19 15.07 25.36 -5.83
N MET A 20 16.18 25.01 -5.18
CA MET A 20 16.67 25.68 -3.98
C MET A 20 18.19 25.59 -3.90
N HIS A 21 18.79 26.52 -3.16
CA HIS A 21 20.21 26.45 -2.84
C HIS A 21 20.49 25.22 -1.96
N GLU A 22 21.65 24.57 -2.15
CA GLU A 22 22.01 23.33 -1.44
C GLU A 22 21.95 23.45 0.09
N SER A 23 22.25 24.64 0.63
CA SER A 23 22.17 24.93 2.06
C SER A 23 20.76 24.85 2.64
N LEU A 24 19.72 24.87 1.79
CA LEU A 24 18.32 24.75 2.18
C LEU A 24 17.79 23.32 2.13
N VAL A 25 18.49 22.38 1.49
CA VAL A 25 18.08 20.98 1.34
C VAL A 25 17.79 20.30 2.69
N PRO A 26 18.59 20.48 3.78
CA PRO A 26 18.29 19.87 5.06
C PRO A 26 16.96 20.34 5.69
N ARG A 27 16.45 21.50 5.26
CA ARG A 27 15.19 22.07 5.74
C ARG A 27 13.99 21.68 4.88
N LEU A 28 14.20 20.94 3.79
CA LEU A 28 13.15 20.61 2.83
C LEU A 28 11.95 19.92 3.48
N MET A 29 12.19 19.00 4.41
CA MET A 29 11.15 18.29 5.17
C MET A 29 10.35 19.18 6.13
N SER A 30 10.82 20.40 6.43
CA SER A 30 10.11 21.35 7.28
C SER A 30 9.11 22.23 6.52
N LEU A 31 9.16 22.23 5.19
CA LEU A 31 8.29 23.09 4.36
C LEU A 31 6.82 22.62 4.32
N GLY A 32 6.56 21.35 4.68
CA GLY A 32 5.22 20.77 4.60
C GLY A 32 4.73 20.54 3.16
N PRO A 33 3.49 20.06 2.96
CA PRO A 33 2.97 19.76 1.62
C PRO A 33 2.85 21.02 0.74
N VAL A 34 3.00 20.84 -0.57
CA VAL A 34 2.86 21.93 -1.55
C VAL A 34 1.44 22.49 -1.50
N ARG A 35 1.32 23.82 -1.44
CA ARG A 35 0.04 24.52 -1.55
C ARG A 35 -0.48 24.38 -2.99
N SER A 36 -1.54 23.59 -3.16
CA SER A 36 -2.20 23.34 -4.44
C SER A 36 -3.71 23.28 -4.25
N LEU A 37 -4.49 23.50 -5.31
CA LEU A 37 -5.93 23.29 -5.28
C LEU A 37 -6.27 21.84 -4.98
N ARG A 38 -5.56 20.90 -5.62
CA ARG A 38 -5.70 19.46 -5.39
C ARG A 38 -4.38 18.74 -5.64
N ALA A 39 -3.98 17.85 -4.74
CA ALA A 39 -2.91 16.89 -5.00
C ALA A 39 -3.49 15.65 -5.70
N VAL A 40 -2.85 15.23 -6.79
CA VAL A 40 -3.25 14.08 -7.64
C VAL A 40 -2.33 12.90 -7.42
N SER A 41 -1.06 13.15 -7.11
CA SER A 41 -0.13 12.11 -6.66
C SER A 41 0.78 12.63 -5.56
N PRO A 42 1.17 11.77 -4.60
CA PRO A 42 2.05 12.14 -3.51
C PRO A 42 3.45 12.52 -4.03
N GLY A 43 4.14 13.35 -3.25
CA GLY A 43 5.47 13.85 -3.55
C GLY A 43 6.45 13.60 -2.40
N PHE A 44 7.71 14.02 -2.57
CA PHE A 44 8.71 13.85 -1.52
C PHE A 44 8.30 14.49 -0.18
N LEU A 45 7.62 15.65 -0.21
CA LEU A 45 7.20 16.35 1.02
C LEU A 45 6.02 15.70 1.74
N THR A 46 5.33 14.75 1.10
CA THR A 46 4.25 14.00 1.74
C THR A 46 4.78 12.72 2.40
N ALA A 47 6.05 12.38 2.21
CA ALA A 47 6.66 11.23 2.85
C ALA A 47 6.69 11.38 4.39
N PRO A 48 6.30 10.35 5.15
CA PRO A 48 6.53 10.26 6.58
C PRO A 48 8.01 10.52 6.92
N ALA A 49 8.27 11.36 7.91
CA ALA A 49 9.63 11.65 8.39
C ALA A 49 9.81 11.19 9.85
N ARG A 50 11.07 10.88 10.20
CA ARG A 50 11.50 10.39 11.53
C ARG A 50 11.10 8.94 11.82
N HIS A 51 10.03 8.73 12.59
CA HIS A 51 9.58 7.39 12.97
C HIS A 51 8.52 6.94 11.98
N VAL A 52 8.82 5.85 11.30
CA VAL A 52 7.95 5.27 10.28
C VAL A 52 7.81 3.77 10.53
N ALA A 53 6.67 3.23 10.18
CA ALA A 53 6.45 1.80 10.06
C ALA A 53 6.48 1.44 8.58
N VAL A 54 7.17 0.37 8.23
CA VAL A 54 7.24 -0.14 6.87
C VAL A 54 6.53 -1.48 6.84
N ALA A 55 5.57 -1.65 5.93
CA ALA A 55 4.95 -2.93 5.66
C ALA A 55 5.48 -3.46 4.33
N PHE A 56 5.91 -4.71 4.35
CA PHE A 56 6.32 -5.45 3.17
C PHE A 56 5.40 -6.66 3.02
N MET A 57 4.74 -6.76 1.87
CA MET A 57 3.91 -7.91 1.49
C MET A 57 4.48 -8.51 0.22
N SER A 58 4.49 -9.84 0.14
CA SER A 58 5.01 -10.57 -1.01
C SER A 58 4.12 -11.76 -1.37
N VAL A 59 3.88 -11.95 -2.67
CA VAL A 59 3.25 -13.17 -3.20
C VAL A 59 4.26 -14.31 -3.17
N VAL A 60 3.92 -15.37 -2.43
CA VAL A 60 4.72 -16.60 -2.40
C VAL A 60 4.50 -17.36 -3.71
N GLY A 61 5.57 -17.94 -4.27
CA GLY A 61 5.47 -18.79 -5.46
C GLY A 61 5.32 -18.06 -6.80
N GLU A 62 5.52 -16.74 -6.84
CA GLU A 62 5.44 -15.94 -8.09
C GLU A 62 6.23 -16.56 -9.25
N SER A 63 7.45 -17.04 -9.00
CA SER A 63 8.29 -17.66 -10.03
C SER A 63 7.66 -18.92 -10.65
N HIS A 64 6.92 -19.70 -9.85
CA HIS A 64 6.22 -20.89 -10.32
C HIS A 64 4.96 -20.52 -11.11
N LEU A 65 4.22 -19.51 -10.63
CA LEU A 65 3.07 -18.96 -11.35
C LEU A 65 3.48 -18.40 -12.72
N MET A 66 4.58 -17.62 -12.77
CA MET A 66 5.13 -17.10 -14.02
C MET A 66 5.58 -18.19 -14.99
N ALA A 67 6.14 -19.29 -14.48
CA ALA A 67 6.53 -20.42 -15.31
C ALA A 67 5.32 -21.21 -15.85
N TRP A 68 4.22 -21.25 -15.09
CA TRP A 68 2.97 -21.88 -15.48
C TRP A 68 2.21 -21.07 -16.53
N ASP A 69 1.85 -19.83 -16.21
CA ASP A 69 1.17 -18.93 -17.14
C ASP A 69 1.50 -17.46 -16.82
N VAL A 70 2.33 -16.87 -17.69
CA VAL A 70 2.76 -15.47 -17.56
C VAL A 70 1.58 -14.50 -17.65
N SER A 71 0.62 -14.74 -18.53
CA SER A 71 -0.50 -13.83 -18.77
C SER A 71 -1.45 -13.80 -17.59
N VAL A 72 -1.84 -14.97 -17.09
CA VAL A 72 -2.71 -15.11 -15.92
C VAL A 72 -2.02 -14.54 -14.68
N THR A 73 -0.73 -14.82 -14.51
CA THR A 73 0.03 -14.30 -13.36
C THR A 73 0.13 -12.78 -13.39
N GLN A 74 0.42 -12.17 -14.54
CA GLN A 74 0.45 -10.71 -14.67
C GLN A 74 -0.91 -10.06 -14.37
N GLN A 75 -2.01 -10.67 -14.82
CA GLN A 75 -3.36 -10.20 -14.50
C GLN A 75 -3.65 -10.29 -12.99
N ALA A 76 -3.28 -11.41 -12.36
CA ALA A 76 -3.43 -11.59 -10.92
C ALA A 76 -2.60 -10.60 -10.10
N LEU A 77 -1.34 -10.37 -10.49
CA LEU A 77 -0.47 -9.38 -9.85
C LEU A 77 -1.01 -7.96 -10.01
N ALA A 78 -1.53 -7.60 -11.19
CA ALA A 78 -2.18 -6.32 -11.41
C ALA A 78 -3.41 -6.13 -10.51
N LEU A 79 -4.22 -7.19 -10.34
CA LEU A 79 -5.37 -7.18 -9.42
C LEU A 79 -4.90 -6.98 -7.97
N TYR A 80 -3.92 -7.76 -7.51
CA TYR A 80 -3.31 -7.64 -6.18
C TYR A 80 -2.82 -6.21 -5.90
N HIS A 81 -2.05 -5.64 -6.83
CA HIS A 81 -1.58 -4.26 -6.74
C HIS A 81 -2.73 -3.25 -6.64
N SER A 82 -3.78 -3.44 -7.45
CA SER A 82 -4.95 -2.56 -7.42
C SER A 82 -5.69 -2.64 -6.08
N VAL A 83 -5.77 -3.82 -5.46
CA VAL A 83 -6.36 -4.01 -4.13
C VAL A 83 -5.55 -3.27 -3.08
N ALA A 84 -4.23 -3.48 -3.06
CA ALA A 84 -3.31 -2.85 -2.12
C ALA A 84 -3.36 -1.31 -2.20
N GLN A 85 -3.41 -0.77 -3.44
CA GLN A 85 -3.55 0.67 -3.69
C GLN A 85 -4.90 1.21 -3.23
N ARG A 86 -6.01 0.50 -3.48
CA ARG A 86 -7.35 0.91 -3.02
C ARG A 86 -7.42 0.97 -1.49
N GLN A 87 -6.83 0.00 -0.79
CA GLN A 87 -6.81 0.04 0.68
C GLN A 87 -5.94 1.19 1.20
N MET A 88 -4.87 1.55 0.48
CA MET A 88 -4.07 2.71 0.81
C MET A 88 -4.87 4.02 0.71
N ALA A 89 -5.58 4.21 -0.41
CA ALA A 89 -6.38 5.41 -0.66
C ALA A 89 -7.49 5.58 0.41
N ARG A 90 -8.11 4.48 0.84
CA ARG A 90 -9.13 4.50 1.91
C ARG A 90 -8.59 4.97 3.26
N LEU A 91 -7.34 4.66 3.57
CA LEU A 91 -6.70 5.13 4.80
C LEU A 91 -6.37 6.63 4.72
N ASP A 92 -6.00 7.13 3.54
CA ASP A 92 -5.76 8.55 3.31
C ASP A 92 -7.06 9.38 3.41
N ASP A 93 -8.17 8.90 2.84
CA ASP A 93 -9.47 9.57 2.90
C ASP A 93 -10.05 9.60 4.33
N ALA A 94 -9.88 8.52 5.10
CA ALA A 94 -10.34 8.46 6.49
C ALA A 94 -9.51 9.31 7.46
N LEU A 95 -8.28 9.67 7.10
CA LEU A 95 -7.31 10.43 7.90
C LEU A 95 -6.95 11.79 7.28
N ALA A 96 -7.85 12.36 6.46
CA ALA A 96 -7.69 13.48 5.51
C ALA A 96 -7.14 14.84 6.02
N ARG A 97 -6.38 14.89 7.13
CA ARG A 97 -5.55 16.04 7.51
C ARG A 97 -4.10 15.68 7.88
N ALA A 98 -3.71 14.42 7.81
CA ALA A 98 -2.36 14.00 8.20
C ALA A 98 -1.82 12.79 7.41
N SER A 99 -2.29 12.58 6.17
CA SER A 99 -2.00 11.41 5.30
C SER A 99 -0.63 10.81 5.58
N GLY A 100 -0.70 9.66 6.24
CA GLY A 100 0.40 9.03 6.95
C GLY A 100 1.02 7.90 6.16
N CYS A 101 0.50 7.56 4.99
CA CYS A 101 1.08 6.56 4.13
C CYS A 101 1.83 7.18 2.95
N TYR A 102 2.93 6.55 2.56
CA TYR A 102 3.74 6.92 1.41
C TYR A 102 3.98 5.69 0.56
N SER A 103 3.70 5.90 -0.73
CA SER A 103 3.98 5.11 -1.91
C SER A 103 4.16 3.60 -1.69
N ALA A 104 3.28 2.83 -2.30
CA ALA A 104 3.57 1.44 -2.59
C ALA A 104 4.64 1.37 -3.71
N ASP A 105 5.86 0.90 -3.43
CA ASP A 105 6.69 0.36 -4.53
C ASP A 105 6.11 -1.01 -4.89
N LEU A 106 5.72 -1.16 -6.15
CA LEU A 106 4.98 -2.31 -6.67
C LEU A 106 5.85 -2.96 -7.74
N ARG A 107 6.38 -4.15 -7.45
CA ARG A 107 7.28 -4.87 -8.35
C ARG A 107 7.04 -6.36 -8.26
N GLY A 108 6.63 -6.98 -9.37
CA GLY A 108 6.28 -8.40 -9.35
C GLY A 108 5.18 -8.67 -8.33
N GLY A 109 5.40 -9.64 -7.45
CA GLY A 109 4.55 -9.97 -6.31
C GLY A 109 4.78 -9.13 -5.05
N GLN A 110 5.61 -8.09 -5.10
CA GLN A 110 6.01 -7.33 -3.91
C GLN A 110 5.31 -5.98 -3.81
N VAL A 111 4.85 -5.66 -2.60
CA VAL A 111 4.36 -4.34 -2.21
C VAL A 111 5.11 -3.85 -0.98
N LEU A 112 5.76 -2.71 -1.10
CA LEU A 112 6.39 -1.99 0.00
C LEU A 112 5.64 -0.70 0.29
N ALA A 113 5.08 -0.55 1.48
CA ALA A 113 4.36 0.66 1.88
C ALA A 113 4.91 1.24 3.19
N VAL A 114 4.98 2.57 3.27
CA VAL A 114 5.51 3.28 4.44
C VAL A 114 4.41 4.05 5.15
N PHE A 115 4.38 4.02 6.48
CA PHE A 115 3.33 4.60 7.32
C PHE A 115 3.92 5.44 8.46
N LYS A 116 3.25 6.52 8.88
CA LYS A 116 3.62 7.33 10.07
C LYS A 116 3.38 6.60 11.38
N GLN A 117 2.50 5.62 11.38
CA GLN A 117 2.01 4.95 12.58
C GLN A 117 1.98 3.43 12.35
N PRO A 118 2.55 2.61 13.26
CA PRO A 118 2.53 1.15 13.13
C PRO A 118 1.13 0.56 13.01
N GLN A 119 0.13 1.16 13.67
CA GLN A 119 -1.25 0.66 13.61
C GLN A 119 -1.85 0.80 12.21
N MET A 120 -1.45 1.83 11.45
CA MET A 120 -1.88 2.02 10.07
C MET A 120 -1.29 0.92 9.16
N ALA A 121 -0.02 0.57 9.37
CA ALA A 121 0.63 -0.50 8.62
C ALA A 121 -0.07 -1.85 8.81
N ILE A 122 -0.39 -2.19 10.06
CA ILE A 122 -1.13 -3.42 10.40
C ILE A 122 -2.53 -3.39 9.79
N ARG A 123 -3.26 -2.28 9.94
CA ARG A 123 -4.62 -2.13 9.40
C ARG A 123 -4.63 -2.24 7.87
N TRP A 124 -3.69 -1.57 7.20
CA TRP A 124 -3.53 -1.67 5.76
C TRP A 124 -3.27 -3.11 5.30
N ALA A 125 -2.33 -3.81 5.95
CA ALA A 125 -1.98 -5.18 5.60
C ALA A 125 -3.17 -6.13 5.77
N LEU A 126 -3.87 -6.06 6.92
CA LEU A 126 -5.05 -6.88 7.19
C LEU A 126 -6.19 -6.60 6.21
N CYS A 127 -6.54 -5.33 5.98
CA CYS A 127 -7.58 -4.98 5.01
C CYS A 127 -7.19 -5.37 3.57
N THR A 128 -5.90 -5.35 3.23
CA THR A 128 -5.42 -5.80 1.92
C THR A 128 -5.58 -7.30 1.77
N LEU A 129 -5.20 -8.09 2.78
CA LEU A 129 -5.41 -9.53 2.80
C LEU A 129 -6.89 -9.89 2.72
N GLU A 130 -7.73 -9.26 3.54
CA GLU A 130 -9.17 -9.48 3.56
C GLU A 130 -9.83 -9.13 2.21
N ALA A 131 -9.41 -8.02 1.59
CA ALA A 131 -9.91 -7.64 0.27
C ALA A 131 -9.42 -8.59 -0.83
N CYS A 132 -8.24 -9.18 -0.70
CA CYS A 132 -7.75 -10.20 -1.62
C CYS A 132 -8.60 -11.48 -1.57
N LEU A 133 -9.14 -11.85 -0.40
CA LEU A 133 -10.03 -13.03 -0.28
C LEU A 133 -11.33 -12.88 -1.08
N HIS A 134 -11.75 -11.65 -1.36
CA HIS A 134 -13.01 -11.33 -2.06
C HIS A 134 -12.77 -10.70 -3.44
N ALA A 135 -11.53 -10.73 -3.94
CA ALA A 135 -11.20 -10.17 -5.24
C ALA A 135 -11.60 -11.13 -6.37
N ASP A 136 -11.94 -10.57 -7.53
CA ASP A 136 -12.31 -11.32 -8.74
C ASP A 136 -11.07 -11.91 -9.43
N TRP A 137 -10.43 -12.91 -8.79
CA TRP A 137 -9.25 -13.56 -9.34
C TRP A 137 -9.53 -14.23 -10.69
N PRO A 138 -8.55 -14.28 -11.61
CA PRO A 138 -8.70 -15.01 -12.87
C PRO A 138 -9.11 -16.48 -12.59
N PRO A 139 -10.17 -17.01 -13.20
CA PRO A 139 -10.64 -18.37 -12.93
C PRO A 139 -9.56 -19.43 -13.13
N ALA A 140 -8.74 -19.28 -14.17
CA ALA A 140 -7.61 -20.16 -14.47
C ALA A 140 -6.59 -20.24 -13.32
N LEU A 141 -6.41 -19.17 -12.54
CA LEU A 141 -5.52 -19.18 -11.36
C LEU A 141 -6.11 -20.05 -10.24
N LEU A 142 -7.42 -19.92 -10.00
CA LEU A 142 -8.13 -20.66 -8.95
C LEU A 142 -8.28 -22.14 -9.27
N GLU A 143 -8.36 -22.48 -10.55
CA GLU A 143 -8.45 -23.86 -11.05
C GLU A 143 -7.05 -24.50 -11.24
N SER A 144 -5.97 -23.75 -11.01
CA SER A 144 -4.61 -24.26 -11.23
C SER A 144 -4.23 -25.32 -10.21
N GLU A 145 -3.52 -26.37 -10.65
CA GLU A 145 -2.98 -27.42 -9.79
C GLU A 145 -1.90 -26.91 -8.82
N LEU A 146 -1.44 -25.67 -9.00
CA LEU A 146 -0.49 -24.99 -8.11
C LEU A 146 -1.17 -24.40 -6.87
N GLY A 147 -2.50 -24.36 -6.81
CA GLY A 147 -3.25 -23.93 -5.63
C GLY A 147 -3.15 -24.94 -4.49
N GLU A 148 -2.37 -24.64 -3.45
CA GLU A 148 -2.33 -25.43 -2.23
C GLU A 148 -3.45 -24.99 -1.27
N GLU A 149 -4.25 -25.93 -0.77
CA GLU A 149 -5.29 -25.65 0.22
C GLU A 149 -4.64 -25.27 1.57
N ILE A 150 -4.78 -24.00 1.97
CA ILE A 150 -4.30 -23.53 3.26
C ILE A 150 -5.36 -23.83 4.34
N SER A 151 -5.17 -24.93 5.06
CA SER A 151 -5.96 -25.18 6.28
C SER A 151 -5.39 -24.38 7.46
N ILE A 152 -6.11 -23.34 7.89
CA ILE A 152 -5.76 -22.61 9.11
C ILE A 152 -6.24 -23.44 10.30
N ARG A 153 -5.34 -24.21 10.92
CA ARG A 153 -5.59 -24.79 12.25
C ARG A 153 -5.72 -23.64 13.24
N GLY A 154 -6.95 -23.31 13.61
CA GLY A 154 -7.24 -22.27 14.60
C GLY A 154 -6.44 -22.51 15.88
N VAL A 155 -5.71 -21.48 16.32
CA VAL A 155 -5.16 -21.45 17.68
C VAL A 155 -6.37 -21.39 18.60
N LEU A 156 -6.72 -22.53 19.21
CA LEU A 156 -7.59 -22.53 20.38
C LEU A 156 -6.89 -21.67 21.43
N ALA A 157 -7.35 -20.44 21.60
CA ALA A 157 -7.11 -19.70 22.82
C ALA A 157 -7.71 -20.56 23.95
N THR A 158 -6.85 -21.27 24.67
CA THR A 158 -7.23 -21.93 25.92
C THR A 158 -7.49 -20.85 26.95
N ALA A 159 -8.64 -20.19 26.84
CA ALA A 159 -9.28 -19.51 27.94
C ALA A 159 -9.86 -20.59 28.88
N ALA A 160 -8.99 -21.30 29.59
CA ALA A 160 -9.38 -22.08 30.75
C ALA A 160 -9.48 -21.12 31.95
N GLY A 161 -10.54 -20.32 31.95
CA GLY A 161 -11.04 -19.66 33.14
C GLY A 161 -12.23 -20.45 33.66
N THR A 162 -12.03 -21.24 34.72
CA THR A 162 -13.12 -21.60 35.64
C THR A 162 -12.60 -21.58 37.08
N ARG A 163 -13.22 -20.71 37.89
CA ARG A 163 -13.09 -20.55 39.35
C ARG A 163 -13.40 -21.85 40.10
N LEU A 164 -12.78 -22.02 41.27
CA LEU A 164 -13.41 -22.23 42.60
C LEU A 164 -12.41 -22.87 43.59
N LEU A 165 -11.83 -22.04 44.46
CA LEU A 165 -11.94 -22.05 45.93
C LEU A 165 -11.04 -20.94 46.50
#